data_AF-A0A672KMC6-F1
#
_entry.id   AF-A0A672KMC6-F1
#
_cell.length_a   1.000
_cell.length_b   1.000
_cell.length_c   1.000
_cell.angle_alpha   90.00
_cell.angle_beta   90.00
_cell.angle_gamma   90.00
#
_symmetry.space_group_name_H-M   'P 1'
#
loop_
_entity.id
_entity.type
_entity.pdbx_description
1 polymer ?
#
loop_
_entity_poly.entity_id
_entity_poly.type
_entity_poly.pdbx_seq_one_letter_code
_entity_poly.pdbx_strand_id
1 'polypeptide(L)'
;MLMLNLLFCRSRHDTTLMSPGLPALYQLNTDRKYIDGNEKQVRRWTYGRTDRNKQNKVILLVGETGLGKTTIINTMINYLLGVKFEDEEFYQITEEEKNIDETKTQTSEITVYEVFVEENPTSLTIIDTPGYGNTEGYEKDGEISENLIKLFSAEDGIHYIDAVCFVMKASQNRLSGKELYIFHSVLSLFGKDIENNIVFLHTHSDGRCPTNVINAIKKAEIPCRRDGDNEPVHFLFNNRKKEEKDEDRDQETLRYLQQSSLLRMRCVALQSSKV
;
A
#
# COMPACT_ATOMS: atom_id res chain seq x y z
N MET A 1 -38.76 -12.30 32.29
CA MET A 1 -38.84 -11.02 31.57
C MET A 1 -37.51 -10.81 30.84
N LEU A 2 -37.36 -11.55 29.74
CA LEU A 2 -36.29 -11.39 28.76
C LEU A 2 -36.71 -10.21 27.86
N MET A 3 -35.94 -9.12 27.85
CA MET A 3 -35.77 -8.21 26.71
C MET A 3 -34.84 -7.05 27.11
N LEU A 4 -33.96 -6.67 26.17
CA LEU A 4 -32.93 -5.62 26.21
C LEU A 4 -31.57 -6.00 26.80
N ASN A 5 -30.84 -6.84 26.08
CA ASN A 5 -29.37 -6.75 25.96
C ASN A 5 -28.98 -6.86 24.48
N LEU A 6 -29.62 -6.02 23.66
CA LEU A 6 -29.19 -5.68 22.31
C LEU A 6 -28.88 -4.18 22.33
N LEU A 7 -27.83 -3.78 21.63
CA LEU A 7 -27.23 -2.43 21.51
C LEU A 7 -26.13 -2.08 22.53
N PHE A 8 -24.92 -2.59 22.28
CA PHE A 8 -23.80 -1.75 21.80
C PHE A 8 -22.53 -2.62 21.67
N CYS A 9 -22.38 -3.32 20.54
CA CYS A 9 -21.04 -3.58 20.05
C CYS A 9 -20.61 -2.25 19.38
N ARG A 10 -20.03 -1.32 20.16
CA ARG A 10 -19.40 -0.14 19.54
C ARG A 10 -18.26 -0.69 18.69
N SER A 11 -18.32 -0.52 17.37
CA SER A 11 -17.12 -0.71 16.54
C SER A 11 -16.03 0.18 17.17
N ARG A 12 -14.84 -0.40 17.43
CA ARG A 12 -13.70 0.34 17.99
C ARG A 12 -13.20 1.44 17.04
N HIS A 13 -13.66 1.40 15.79
CA HIS A 13 -13.21 2.21 14.68
C HIS A 13 -14.39 2.98 14.06
N ASP A 14 -14.13 4.20 13.60
CA ASP A 14 -15.11 5.02 12.87
C ASP A 14 -15.38 4.47 11.46
N THR A 15 -16.43 3.65 11.34
CA THR A 15 -16.62 2.78 10.16
C THR A 15 -18.09 2.59 9.80
N THR A 16 -18.32 2.17 8.55
CA THR A 16 -19.61 1.74 8.03
C THR A 16 -19.53 0.28 7.58
N LEU A 17 -20.43 -0.59 8.06
CA LEU A 17 -20.51 -1.99 7.60
C LEU A 17 -20.93 -2.05 6.13
N MET A 18 -20.13 -2.70 5.29
CA MET A 18 -20.39 -2.88 3.85
C MET A 18 -21.10 -4.19 3.54
N SER A 19 -20.57 -5.30 4.06
CA SER A 19 -21.15 -6.63 3.88
C SER A 19 -20.93 -7.49 5.13
N PRO A 20 -21.99 -8.13 5.66
CA PRO A 20 -21.83 -9.13 6.69
C PRO A 20 -21.18 -10.40 6.12
N GLY A 21 -20.33 -11.08 6.89
CA GLY A 21 -19.63 -12.29 6.45
C GLY A 21 -18.54 -12.72 7.42
N LEU A 22 -17.81 -13.76 7.05
CA LEU A 22 -16.59 -14.21 7.74
C LEU A 22 -15.40 -14.09 6.77
N PRO A 23 -14.68 -12.94 6.74
CA PRO A 23 -14.80 -11.79 7.64
C PRO A 23 -15.90 -10.78 7.26
N ALA A 24 -16.36 -10.01 8.24
CA ALA A 24 -17.25 -8.87 8.03
C ALA A 24 -16.45 -7.70 7.42
N LEU A 25 -17.00 -7.08 6.38
CA LEU A 25 -16.30 -6.02 5.64
C LEU A 25 -16.79 -4.64 6.07
N TYR A 26 -15.87 -3.79 6.52
CA TYR A 26 -16.14 -2.43 6.96
C TYR A 26 -15.40 -1.41 6.12
N GLN A 27 -16.08 -0.33 5.73
CA GLN A 27 -15.49 0.86 5.15
C GLN A 27 -15.08 1.83 6.26
N LEU A 28 -13.83 2.29 6.26
CA LEU A 28 -13.40 3.38 7.14
C LEU A 28 -14.02 4.70 6.68
N ASN A 29 -14.59 5.45 7.63
CA ASN A 29 -15.11 6.78 7.37
C ASN A 29 -13.94 7.77 7.33
N THR A 30 -13.77 8.47 6.21
CA THR A 30 -12.64 9.38 5.98
C THR A 30 -13.11 10.80 5.69
N ASP A 31 -12.34 11.79 6.14
CA ASP A 31 -12.42 13.16 5.61
C ASP A 31 -11.78 13.19 4.22
N ARG A 32 -12.46 13.77 3.23
CA ARG A 32 -12.08 13.65 1.81
C ARG A 32 -11.91 15.01 1.17
N LYS A 33 -10.72 15.24 0.61
CA LYS A 33 -10.31 16.50 -0.01
C LYS A 33 -9.52 16.26 -1.29
N TYR A 34 -9.33 17.32 -2.07
CA TYR A 34 -8.45 17.37 -3.22
C TYR A 34 -7.33 18.37 -2.94
N ILE A 35 -6.08 17.96 -3.19
CA ILE A 35 -4.88 18.78 -2.93
C ILE A 35 -4.68 19.80 -4.06
N ASP A 36 -4.98 19.40 -5.29
CA ASP A 36 -4.86 20.21 -6.50
C ASP A 36 -6.11 21.06 -6.81
N GLY A 37 -6.95 21.30 -5.80
CA GLY A 37 -8.12 22.16 -5.89
C GLY A 37 -9.14 21.68 -6.93
N ASN A 38 -9.21 22.40 -8.06
CA ASN A 38 -10.23 22.18 -9.09
C ASN A 38 -9.87 21.07 -10.09
N GLU A 39 -8.60 20.68 -10.18
CA GLU A 39 -8.13 19.67 -11.15
C GLU A 39 -8.56 18.26 -10.73
N LYS A 40 -8.67 18.01 -9.41
CA LYS A 40 -9.20 16.77 -8.82
C LYS A 40 -8.44 15.49 -9.17
N GLN A 41 -7.17 15.61 -9.55
CA GLN A 41 -6.28 14.50 -9.89
C GLN A 41 -5.50 13.97 -8.68
N VAL A 42 -5.48 14.72 -7.57
CA VAL A 42 -4.80 14.33 -6.34
C VAL A 42 -5.77 14.37 -5.15
N ARG A 43 -6.19 13.19 -4.72
CA ARG A 43 -7.12 12.97 -3.61
C ARG A 43 -6.36 12.86 -2.28
N ARG A 44 -6.95 13.35 -1.20
CA ARG A 44 -6.51 13.12 0.19
C ARG A 44 -7.66 12.57 1.01
N TRP A 45 -7.48 11.38 1.58
CA TRP A 45 -8.44 10.72 2.46
C TRP A 45 -7.82 10.50 3.84
N THR A 46 -8.40 11.14 4.84
CA THR A 46 -7.86 11.16 6.20
C THR A 46 -8.76 10.37 7.14
N TYR A 47 -8.19 9.35 7.79
CA TYR A 47 -8.82 8.55 8.83
C TYR A 47 -8.26 8.93 10.22
N GLY A 48 -9.16 9.16 11.18
CA GLY A 48 -8.80 9.53 12.55
C GLY A 48 -8.39 11.00 12.69
N ARG A 49 -7.77 11.34 13.83
CA ARG A 49 -7.37 12.71 14.15
C ARG A 49 -5.86 12.85 14.13
N THR A 50 -5.35 13.81 13.36
CA THR A 50 -3.92 14.11 13.28
C THR A 50 -3.37 14.51 14.64
N ASP A 51 -2.28 13.86 15.05
CA ASP A 51 -1.49 14.23 16.23
C ASP A 51 -0.10 14.67 15.78
N ARG A 52 0.18 15.97 15.90
CA ARG A 52 1.47 16.57 15.48
C ARG A 52 2.66 16.09 16.32
N ASN A 53 2.41 15.45 17.47
CA ASN A 53 3.46 14.90 18.31
C ASN A 53 3.88 13.49 17.89
N LYS A 54 3.10 12.83 17.04
CA LYS A 54 3.43 11.50 16.52
C LYS A 54 4.30 11.62 15.29
N GLN A 55 5.28 10.72 15.19
CA GLN A 55 6.03 10.55 13.96
C GLN A 55 5.08 10.09 12.86
N ASN A 56 5.10 10.76 11.73
CA ASN A 56 4.38 10.33 10.53
C ASN A 56 5.37 9.72 9.55
N LYS A 57 4.93 8.66 8.87
CA LYS A 57 5.74 7.93 7.92
C LYS A 57 5.06 7.91 6.57
N VAL A 58 5.78 8.32 5.53
CA VAL A 58 5.23 8.50 4.19
C VAL A 58 5.78 7.44 3.26
N ILE A 59 4.90 6.64 2.67
CA ILE A 59 5.26 5.63 1.68
C ILE A 59 4.59 5.91 0.34
N LEU A 60 5.31 5.74 -0.76
CA LEU A 60 4.79 5.83 -2.12
C LEU A 60 4.72 4.43 -2.74
N LEU A 61 3.55 3.99 -3.19
CA LEU A 61 3.37 2.70 -3.86
C LEU A 61 3.33 2.87 -5.37
N VAL A 62 4.24 2.21 -6.09
CA VAL A 62 4.34 2.27 -7.55
C VAL A 62 4.38 0.87 -8.13
N GLY A 63 3.68 0.63 -9.24
CA GLY A 63 3.75 -0.61 -10.00
C GLY A 63 2.66 -0.70 -11.04
N GLU A 64 2.72 -1.72 -11.88
CA GLU A 64 1.70 -1.97 -12.91
C GLU A 64 0.30 -2.17 -12.32
N THR A 65 -0.72 -1.99 -13.17
CA THR A 65 -2.11 -2.31 -12.83
C THR A 65 -2.27 -3.79 -12.47
N GLY A 66 -3.10 -4.08 -11.47
CA GLY A 66 -3.40 -5.47 -11.09
C GLY A 66 -2.32 -6.18 -10.28
N LEU A 67 -1.26 -5.48 -9.84
CA LEU A 67 -0.26 -6.06 -8.93
C LEU A 67 -0.70 -6.07 -7.46
N GLY A 68 -1.88 -5.52 -7.14
CA GLY A 68 -2.47 -5.56 -5.81
C GLY A 68 -1.99 -4.46 -4.85
N LYS A 69 -1.67 -3.26 -5.36
CA LYS A 69 -1.34 -2.08 -4.55
C LYS A 69 -2.46 -1.77 -3.53
N THR A 70 -3.70 -1.66 -4.00
CA THR A 70 -4.91 -1.49 -3.17
C THR A 70 -5.04 -2.56 -2.08
N THR A 71 -4.74 -3.82 -2.41
CA THR A 71 -4.76 -4.93 -1.43
C THR A 71 -3.70 -4.76 -0.35
N ILE A 72 -2.49 -4.31 -0.73
CA ILE A 72 -1.42 -3.97 0.20
C ILE A 72 -1.85 -2.82 1.13
N ILE A 73 -2.46 -1.76 0.59
CA ILE A 73 -2.96 -0.60 1.36
C ILE A 73 -3.91 -1.07 2.46
N ASN A 74 -4.99 -1.77 2.09
CA ASN A 74 -5.96 -2.26 3.07
C ASN A 74 -5.32 -3.22 4.07
N THR A 75 -4.39 -4.06 3.64
CA THR A 75 -3.63 -4.95 4.53
C THR A 75 -2.84 -4.15 5.58
N MET A 76 -2.08 -3.13 5.16
CA MET A 76 -1.30 -2.28 6.06
C MET A 76 -2.20 -1.58 7.08
N ILE A 77 -3.38 -1.15 6.65
CA ILE A 77 -4.34 -0.45 7.50
C ILE A 77 -4.95 -1.37 8.54
N ASN A 78 -5.34 -2.60 8.18
CA ASN A 78 -5.81 -3.57 9.18
C ASN A 78 -4.73 -3.86 10.23
N TYR A 79 -3.46 -3.96 9.80
CA TYR A 79 -2.35 -4.12 10.72
C TYR A 79 -2.19 -2.90 11.66
N LEU A 80 -2.32 -1.68 11.15
CA LEU A 80 -2.31 -0.48 11.97
C LEU A 80 -3.49 -0.43 12.94
N LEU A 81 -4.69 -0.80 12.52
CA LEU A 81 -5.85 -0.85 13.40
C LEU A 81 -5.76 -1.94 14.48
N GLY A 82 -4.72 -2.78 14.44
CA GLY A 82 -4.51 -3.86 15.40
C GLY A 82 -5.48 -5.02 15.20
N VAL A 83 -6.08 -5.12 14.01
CA VAL A 83 -7.05 -6.16 13.65
C VAL A 83 -6.34 -7.50 13.63
N LYS A 84 -6.85 -8.41 14.44
CA LYS A 84 -6.37 -9.78 14.54
C LYS A 84 -7.19 -10.68 13.65
N PHE A 85 -6.65 -11.86 13.38
CA PHE A 85 -7.35 -12.84 12.57
C PHE A 85 -8.64 -13.33 13.25
N GLU A 86 -8.60 -13.49 14.57
CA GLU A 86 -9.71 -13.97 15.39
C GLU A 86 -10.86 -12.96 15.48
N ASP A 87 -10.64 -11.71 15.07
CA ASP A 87 -11.67 -10.68 15.09
C ASP A 87 -12.73 -10.95 14.01
N GLU A 88 -12.39 -11.70 12.95
CA GLU A 88 -13.28 -11.98 11.79
C GLU A 88 -13.82 -10.69 11.14
N GLU A 89 -13.03 -9.62 11.17
CA GLU A 89 -13.34 -8.32 10.56
C GLU A 89 -12.25 -7.90 9.58
N PHE A 90 -12.63 -7.16 8.53
CA PHE A 90 -11.70 -6.57 7.59
C PHE A 90 -12.12 -5.15 7.24
N TYR A 91 -11.17 -4.22 7.35
CA TYR A 91 -11.40 -2.79 7.16
C TYR A 91 -10.78 -2.32 5.85
N GLN A 92 -11.55 -1.60 5.03
CA GLN A 92 -11.11 -1.00 3.78
C GLN A 92 -11.12 0.52 3.91
N ILE A 93 -10.05 1.16 3.44
CA ILE A 93 -10.03 2.62 3.24
C ILE A 93 -10.28 2.98 1.78
N THR A 94 -9.94 2.06 0.88
CA THR A 94 -9.95 2.27 -0.57
C THR A 94 -11.37 2.18 -1.10
N GLU A 95 -11.71 2.99 -2.10
CA GLU A 95 -12.97 2.82 -2.81
C GLU A 95 -12.84 1.67 -3.81
N GLU A 96 -13.44 0.51 -3.51
CA GLU A 96 -13.80 -0.43 -4.57
C GLU A 96 -15.16 0.04 -5.10
N GLU A 97 -15.16 0.72 -6.25
CA GLU A 97 -16.41 1.06 -6.92
C GLU A 97 -17.23 -0.21 -7.10
N LYS A 98 -18.47 -0.20 -6.58
CA LYS A 98 -19.48 -1.24 -6.84
C LYS A 98 -19.95 -1.15 -8.30
N ASN A 99 -19.05 -1.37 -9.25
CA ASN A 99 -19.38 -1.58 -10.63
C ASN A 99 -19.25 -3.08 -10.92
N ILE A 100 -20.33 -3.64 -11.48
CA ILE A 100 -20.61 -5.06 -11.73
C ILE A 100 -19.61 -5.72 -12.71
N ASP A 101 -18.61 -4.97 -13.18
CA ASP A 101 -17.49 -5.46 -13.99
C ASP A 101 -16.19 -5.42 -13.17
N GLU A 102 -15.67 -6.59 -12.81
CA GLU A 102 -14.35 -6.77 -12.16
C GLU A 102 -13.15 -6.27 -13.00
N THR A 103 -13.41 -5.65 -14.15
CA THR A 103 -12.41 -5.09 -15.08
C THR A 103 -12.24 -3.57 -14.97
N LYS A 104 -13.11 -2.86 -14.21
CA LYS A 104 -13.10 -1.38 -14.13
C LYS A 104 -12.58 -0.77 -12.83
N THR A 105 -12.18 -1.56 -11.84
CA THR A 105 -11.60 -1.06 -10.58
C THR A 105 -10.12 -0.73 -10.75
N GLN A 106 -9.82 0.23 -11.63
CA GLN A 106 -8.47 0.76 -11.81
C GLN A 106 -8.39 2.13 -11.14
N THR A 107 -7.42 2.33 -10.23
CA THR A 107 -7.11 3.64 -9.66
C THR A 107 -6.78 4.62 -10.80
N SER A 108 -7.61 5.63 -11.01
CA SER A 108 -7.42 6.65 -12.05
C SER A 108 -6.63 7.87 -11.57
N GLU A 109 -6.71 8.18 -10.28
CA GLU A 109 -6.09 9.35 -9.66
C GLU A 109 -5.12 8.97 -8.55
N ILE A 110 -4.16 9.85 -8.27
CA ILE A 110 -3.29 9.67 -7.10
C ILE A 110 -4.13 9.88 -5.85
N THR A 111 -4.04 8.95 -4.90
CA THR A 111 -4.77 9.04 -3.63
C THR A 111 -3.80 8.96 -2.46
N VAL A 112 -3.82 9.98 -1.61
CA VAL A 112 -3.07 10.06 -0.36
C VAL A 112 -3.97 9.60 0.78
N TYR A 113 -3.65 8.46 1.37
CA TYR A 113 -4.33 7.90 2.53
C TYR A 113 -3.57 8.27 3.79
N GLU A 114 -4.16 9.08 4.66
CA GLU A 114 -3.60 9.44 5.96
C GLU A 114 -4.32 8.67 7.06
N VAL A 115 -3.57 7.90 7.85
CA VAL A 115 -4.14 6.99 8.84
C VAL A 115 -3.57 7.30 10.21
N PHE A 116 -4.41 7.92 11.05
CA PHE A 116 -4.10 8.33 12.40
C PHE A 116 -4.83 7.45 13.42
N VAL A 117 -4.11 6.53 14.04
CA VAL A 117 -4.62 5.63 15.09
C VAL A 117 -4.08 6.07 16.44
N GLU A 118 -4.95 6.27 17.44
CA GLU A 118 -4.58 6.83 18.74
C GLU A 118 -3.63 5.90 19.51
N GLU A 119 -3.84 4.60 19.42
CA GLU A 119 -3.07 3.55 20.10
C GLU A 119 -1.68 3.33 19.47
N ASN A 120 -1.45 3.82 18.25
CA ASN A 120 -0.17 3.66 17.57
C ASN A 120 0.76 4.84 17.81
N PRO A 121 2.06 4.59 18.06
CA PRO A 121 3.05 5.65 18.23
C PRO A 121 3.45 6.33 16.91
N THR A 122 3.09 5.73 15.78
CA THR A 122 3.48 6.18 14.43
C THR A 122 2.23 6.28 13.56
N SER A 123 2.09 7.40 12.86
CA SER A 123 1.08 7.62 11.83
C SER A 123 1.61 7.19 10.47
N LEU A 124 0.71 6.79 9.56
CA LEU A 124 1.08 6.36 8.22
C LEU A 124 0.35 7.18 7.18
N THR A 125 1.11 7.69 6.23
CA THR A 125 0.62 8.26 4.99
C THR A 125 1.04 7.35 3.84
N ILE A 126 0.08 6.89 3.04
CA ILE A 126 0.31 6.06 1.86
C ILE A 126 -0.11 6.86 0.63
N ILE A 127 0.80 7.05 -0.32
CA ILE A 127 0.51 7.60 -1.64
C ILE A 127 0.30 6.42 -2.59
N ASP A 128 -0.94 6.21 -3.00
CA ASP A 128 -1.30 5.22 -4.02
C ASP A 128 -1.28 5.89 -5.39
N THR A 129 -0.60 5.25 -6.34
CA THR A 129 -0.60 5.70 -7.73
C THR A 129 -1.50 4.81 -8.59
N PRO A 130 -2.06 5.36 -9.68
CA PRO A 130 -2.55 4.57 -10.79
C PRO A 130 -1.53 3.52 -11.25
N GLY A 131 -2.02 2.46 -11.88
CA GLY A 131 -1.14 1.44 -12.44
C GLY A 131 -0.41 1.97 -13.68
N TYR A 132 0.92 1.91 -13.64
CA TYR A 132 1.76 2.32 -14.75
C TYR A 132 1.68 1.32 -15.91
N GLY A 133 1.97 1.79 -17.13
CA GLY A 133 2.11 0.93 -18.30
C GLY A 133 0.82 0.25 -18.75
N ASN A 134 -0.33 0.86 -18.42
CA ASN A 134 -1.67 0.46 -18.84
C ASN A 134 -1.80 0.51 -20.38
N THR A 135 -2.86 -0.07 -20.95
CA THR A 135 -3.08 -0.13 -22.42
C THR A 135 -3.23 1.23 -23.11
N GLU A 136 -3.27 2.32 -22.34
CA GLU A 136 -3.49 3.68 -22.80
C GLU A 136 -2.19 4.47 -23.04
N GLY A 137 -1.01 3.86 -22.84
CA GLY A 137 0.28 4.37 -23.33
C GLY A 137 1.05 5.29 -22.38
N TYR A 138 2.23 5.73 -22.83
CA TYR A 138 3.19 6.55 -22.08
C TYR A 138 2.67 7.94 -21.67
N GLU A 139 1.61 8.44 -22.33
CA GLU A 139 1.03 9.76 -22.02
C GLU A 139 0.43 9.79 -20.62
N LYS A 140 -0.32 8.75 -20.24
CA LYS A 140 -0.86 8.62 -18.87
C LYS A 140 0.24 8.50 -17.82
N ASP A 141 1.34 7.83 -18.14
CA ASP A 141 2.47 7.72 -17.21
C ASP A 141 3.14 9.11 -16.99
N GLY A 142 3.10 9.98 -18.00
CA GLY A 142 3.46 11.40 -17.89
C GLY A 142 2.53 12.17 -16.94
N GLU A 143 1.21 12.00 -17.07
CA GLU A 143 0.23 12.63 -16.17
C GLU A 143 0.42 12.20 -14.71
N ILE A 144 0.72 10.91 -14.45
CA ILE A 144 1.03 10.43 -13.10
C ILE A 144 2.24 11.18 -12.53
N SER A 145 3.29 11.34 -13.34
CA SER A 145 4.51 12.04 -12.96
C SER A 145 4.24 13.53 -12.65
N GLU A 146 3.45 14.20 -13.48
CA GLU A 146 3.02 15.59 -13.25
C GLU A 146 2.20 15.73 -11.97
N ASN A 147 1.27 14.82 -11.72
CA ASN A 147 0.43 14.85 -10.53
C ASN A 147 1.24 14.55 -9.25
N LEU A 148 2.27 13.69 -9.33
CA LEU A 148 3.24 13.51 -8.23
C LEU A 148 4.04 14.79 -7.98
N ILE A 149 4.50 15.48 -9.03
CA ILE A 149 5.20 16.78 -8.89
C ILE A 149 4.30 17.81 -8.22
N LYS A 150 3.02 17.90 -8.62
CA LYS A 150 2.03 18.78 -7.98
C LYS A 150 1.86 18.44 -6.50
N LEU A 151 1.70 17.14 -6.18
CA LEU A 151 1.60 16.67 -4.79
C LEU A 151 2.81 17.07 -3.94
N PHE A 152 4.03 16.96 -4.50
CA PHE A 152 5.26 17.29 -3.78
C PHE A 152 5.55 18.79 -3.70
N SER A 153 4.96 19.59 -4.60
CA SER A 153 5.19 21.04 -4.67
C SER A 153 4.10 21.87 -3.99
N ALA A 154 2.92 21.30 -3.73
CA ALA A 154 1.81 21.99 -3.08
C ALA A 154 2.14 22.39 -1.64
N GLU A 155 1.64 23.55 -1.19
CA GLU A 155 1.89 24.05 0.18
C GLU A 155 1.41 23.06 1.25
N ASP A 156 0.19 22.55 1.09
CA ASP A 156 -0.38 21.50 1.93
C ASP A 156 -0.03 20.10 1.43
N GLY A 157 0.93 19.95 0.51
CA GLY A 157 1.36 18.70 -0.12
C GLY A 157 2.24 17.79 0.76
N ILE A 158 2.97 16.89 0.11
CA ILE A 158 3.86 15.94 0.77
C ILE A 158 5.33 16.29 0.50
N HIS A 159 6.05 16.66 1.55
CA HIS A 159 7.40 17.25 1.42
C HIS A 159 8.56 16.29 1.74
N TYR A 160 8.26 15.04 2.10
CA TYR A 160 9.25 14.00 2.36
C TYR A 160 8.65 12.62 2.12
N ILE A 161 9.52 11.64 1.84
CA ILE A 161 9.14 10.24 1.66
C ILE A 161 10.12 9.37 2.45
N ASP A 162 9.58 8.46 3.26
CA ASP A 162 10.37 7.46 3.99
C ASP A 162 10.65 6.22 3.14
N ALA A 163 9.72 5.83 2.26
CA ALA A 163 9.92 4.71 1.36
C ALA A 163 9.23 4.87 -0.01
N VAL A 164 9.94 4.50 -1.07
CA VAL A 164 9.35 4.27 -2.41
C VAL A 164 9.27 2.76 -2.62
N CYS A 165 8.06 2.24 -2.66
CA CYS A 165 7.76 0.82 -2.70
C CYS A 165 7.38 0.40 -4.12
N PHE A 166 8.28 -0.30 -4.81
CA PHE A 166 7.97 -0.89 -6.11
C PHE A 166 7.27 -2.23 -5.92
N VAL A 167 6.03 -2.31 -6.40
CA VAL A 167 5.17 -3.49 -6.31
C VAL A 167 5.37 -4.34 -7.56
N MET A 168 5.71 -5.62 -7.37
CA MET A 168 6.07 -6.55 -8.45
C MET A 168 5.59 -7.97 -8.14
N LYS A 169 5.39 -8.84 -9.13
CA LYS A 169 5.06 -10.26 -8.85
C LYS A 169 6.28 -11.02 -8.35
N ALA A 170 6.10 -11.90 -7.35
CA ALA A 170 7.16 -12.75 -6.84
C ALA A 170 7.68 -13.77 -7.88
N SER A 171 6.82 -14.17 -8.82
CA SER A 171 7.14 -15.12 -9.91
C SER A 171 7.87 -14.48 -11.09
N GLN A 172 8.23 -13.19 -11.01
CA GLN A 172 8.88 -12.47 -12.09
C GLN A 172 10.30 -13.01 -12.32
N ASN A 173 10.61 -13.40 -13.56
CA ASN A 173 11.90 -13.99 -13.91
C ASN A 173 12.88 -12.99 -14.55
N ARG A 174 12.37 -11.90 -15.13
CA ARG A 174 13.15 -10.85 -15.80
C ARG A 174 12.39 -9.52 -15.68
N LEU A 175 13.11 -8.41 -15.61
CA LEU A 175 12.49 -7.10 -15.78
C LEU A 175 12.17 -6.90 -17.27
N SER A 176 10.90 -6.64 -17.55
CA SER A 176 10.40 -6.21 -18.84
C SER A 176 10.82 -4.76 -19.12
N GLY A 177 10.77 -4.35 -20.40
CA GLY A 177 10.99 -2.96 -20.76
C GLY A 177 10.00 -2.00 -20.07
N LYS A 178 8.78 -2.48 -19.77
CA LYS A 178 7.78 -1.73 -19.02
C LYS A 178 8.21 -1.51 -17.57
N GLU A 179 8.65 -2.55 -16.88
CA GLU A 179 9.12 -2.42 -15.50
C GLU A 179 10.34 -1.48 -15.41
N LEU A 180 11.30 -1.61 -16.33
CA LEU A 180 12.44 -0.70 -16.41
C LEU A 180 12.01 0.75 -16.64
N TYR A 181 11.04 0.98 -17.54
CA TYR A 181 10.47 2.30 -17.76
C TYR A 181 9.85 2.86 -16.46
N ILE A 182 9.09 2.06 -15.72
CA ILE A 182 8.48 2.47 -14.45
C ILE A 182 9.54 2.90 -13.44
N PHE A 183 10.61 2.11 -13.30
CA PHE A 183 11.73 2.47 -12.43
C PHE A 183 12.33 3.82 -12.82
N HIS A 184 12.67 4.01 -14.10
CA HIS A 184 13.28 5.24 -14.56
C HIS A 184 12.35 6.45 -14.45
N SER A 185 11.06 6.28 -14.76
CA SER A 185 10.05 7.33 -14.62
C SER A 185 9.98 7.83 -13.18
N VAL A 186 9.83 6.93 -12.20
CA VAL A 186 9.74 7.30 -10.79
C VAL A 186 11.07 7.84 -10.27
N LEU A 187 12.19 7.20 -10.60
CA LEU A 187 13.53 7.66 -10.18
C LEU A 187 13.82 9.09 -10.68
N SER A 188 13.29 9.48 -11.83
CA SER A 188 13.48 10.84 -12.38
C SER A 188 12.79 11.94 -11.57
N LEU A 189 11.82 11.58 -10.71
CA LEU A 189 11.12 12.51 -9.83
C LEU A 189 11.95 12.91 -8.60
N PHE A 190 13.01 12.17 -8.30
CA PHE A 190 13.75 12.29 -7.04
C PHE A 190 15.25 12.52 -7.27
N GLY A 191 15.91 13.06 -6.25
CA GLY A 191 17.37 13.13 -6.20
C GLY A 191 18.01 11.75 -6.00
N LYS A 192 19.34 11.66 -6.17
CA LYS A 192 20.08 10.40 -6.00
C LYS A 192 20.03 9.84 -4.58
N ASP A 193 19.71 10.68 -3.60
CA ASP A 193 19.56 10.33 -2.20
C ASP A 193 18.37 9.40 -1.93
N ILE A 194 17.40 9.31 -2.85
CA ILE A 194 16.24 8.40 -2.74
C ILE A 194 16.62 6.92 -2.79
N GLU A 195 17.83 6.58 -3.26
CA GLU A 195 18.28 5.19 -3.42
C GLU A 195 18.07 4.39 -2.13
N ASN A 196 18.42 4.97 -0.99
CA ASN A 196 18.28 4.34 0.31
C ASN A 196 16.83 4.30 0.83
N ASN A 197 15.84 4.84 0.12
CA ASN A 197 14.42 4.77 0.46
C ASN A 197 13.66 3.78 -0.43
N ILE A 198 14.29 3.26 -1.48
CA ILE A 198 13.63 2.34 -2.41
C ILE A 198 13.62 0.91 -1.85
N VAL A 199 12.43 0.32 -1.81
CA VAL A 199 12.19 -1.05 -1.35
C VAL A 199 11.23 -1.78 -2.30
N PHE A 200 11.24 -3.12 -2.29
CA PHE A 200 10.41 -3.93 -3.19
C PHE A 200 9.30 -4.67 -2.44
N LEU A 201 8.08 -4.64 -2.97
CA LEU A 201 6.94 -5.39 -2.44
C LEU A 201 6.57 -6.48 -3.46
N HIS A 202 6.84 -7.73 -3.12
CA HIS A 202 6.53 -8.86 -4.00
C HIS A 202 5.15 -9.43 -3.70
N THR A 203 4.23 -9.29 -4.65
CA THR A 203 2.86 -9.81 -4.56
C THR A 203 2.70 -11.15 -5.27
N HIS A 204 1.55 -11.79 -5.04
CA HIS A 204 1.29 -13.15 -5.54
C HIS A 204 2.37 -14.15 -5.12
N SER A 205 2.98 -13.94 -3.94
CA SER A 205 3.98 -14.84 -3.39
C SER A 205 3.31 -16.11 -2.85
N ASP A 206 3.94 -17.25 -3.12
CA ASP A 206 3.67 -18.55 -2.49
C ASP A 206 4.43 -18.69 -1.16
N GLY A 207 5.02 -17.61 -0.67
CA GLY A 207 5.80 -17.55 0.57
C GLY A 207 7.26 -17.99 0.43
N ARG A 208 7.68 -18.43 -0.76
CA ARG A 208 9.08 -18.77 -1.02
C ARG A 208 9.90 -17.52 -1.30
N CYS A 209 11.21 -17.61 -1.09
CA CYS A 209 12.14 -16.55 -1.43
C CYS A 209 12.06 -16.24 -2.93
N PRO A 210 11.82 -14.99 -3.34
CA PRO A 210 11.59 -14.63 -4.73
C PRO A 210 12.92 -14.42 -5.47
N THR A 211 13.77 -15.45 -5.48
CA THR A 211 15.18 -15.39 -5.94
C THR A 211 15.32 -14.86 -7.36
N ASN A 212 14.40 -15.20 -8.25
CA ASN A 212 14.50 -14.82 -9.66
C ASN A 212 14.32 -13.31 -9.88
N VAL A 213 13.32 -12.70 -9.22
CA VAL A 213 13.09 -11.25 -9.33
C VAL A 213 14.18 -10.46 -8.61
N ILE A 214 14.68 -10.95 -7.46
CA ILE A 214 15.83 -10.33 -6.76
C ILE A 214 17.06 -10.32 -7.68
N ASN A 215 17.37 -11.44 -8.33
CA ASN A 215 18.48 -11.52 -9.28
C ASN A 215 18.26 -10.61 -10.51
N ALA A 216 17.02 -10.48 -10.98
CA ALA A 216 16.69 -9.58 -12.08
C ALA A 216 16.91 -8.11 -11.71
N ILE A 217 16.50 -7.69 -10.50
CA ILE A 217 16.74 -6.35 -9.94
C ILE A 217 18.25 -6.07 -9.85
N LYS A 218 19.03 -7.01 -9.31
CA LYS A 218 20.49 -6.88 -9.20
C LYS A 218 21.16 -6.76 -10.57
N LYS A 219 20.76 -7.62 -11.51
CA LYS A 219 21.33 -7.62 -12.88
C LYS A 219 21.02 -6.33 -13.63
N ALA A 220 19.87 -5.72 -13.37
CA ALA A 220 19.49 -4.43 -13.96
C ALA A 220 20.09 -3.22 -13.23
N GLU A 221 20.86 -3.45 -12.16
CA GLU A 221 21.53 -2.39 -11.38
C GLU A 221 20.55 -1.31 -10.89
N ILE A 222 19.33 -1.71 -10.52
CA ILE A 222 18.32 -0.78 -10.01
C ILE A 222 18.80 -0.20 -8.67
N PRO A 223 18.90 1.14 -8.53
CA PRO A 223 19.22 1.79 -7.27
C PRO A 223 18.18 1.42 -6.21
N CYS A 224 18.62 0.88 -5.07
CA CYS A 224 17.71 0.49 -4.00
C CYS A 224 18.42 0.33 -2.65
N ARG A 225 17.62 0.37 -1.57
CA ARG A 225 18.10 0.03 -0.23
C ARG A 225 18.59 -1.41 -0.23
N ARG A 226 19.76 -1.61 0.36
CA ARG A 226 20.36 -2.94 0.56
C ARG A 226 20.45 -3.28 2.04
N ASP A 227 20.33 -4.56 2.35
CA ASP A 227 20.52 -5.07 3.71
C ASP A 227 22.00 -5.37 4.02
N GLY A 228 22.27 -5.99 5.17
CA GLY A 228 23.62 -6.35 5.60
C GLY A 228 24.32 -7.37 4.69
N ASP A 229 23.57 -8.14 3.91
CA ASP A 229 24.07 -9.11 2.94
C ASP A 229 24.19 -8.49 1.53
N ASN A 230 24.00 -7.17 1.42
CA ASN A 230 24.01 -6.40 0.18
C ASN A 230 22.86 -6.80 -0.79
N GLU A 231 21.81 -7.43 -0.27
CA GLU A 231 20.62 -7.82 -1.04
C GLU A 231 19.58 -6.69 -1.06
N PRO A 232 18.84 -6.50 -2.17
CA PRO A 232 17.74 -5.56 -2.22
C PRO A 232 16.70 -5.83 -1.11
N VAL A 233 16.38 -4.79 -0.34
CA VAL A 233 15.37 -4.90 0.73
C VAL A 233 13.99 -5.11 0.11
N HIS A 234 13.35 -6.21 0.50
CA HIS A 234 12.06 -6.61 -0.06
C HIS A 234 11.13 -7.25 0.97
N PHE A 235 9.84 -7.26 0.66
CA PHE A 235 8.77 -7.80 1.48
C PHE A 235 7.81 -8.67 0.65
N LEU A 236 7.27 -9.72 1.26
CA LEU A 236 6.36 -10.64 0.59
C LEU A 236 4.92 -10.38 1.01
N PHE A 237 4.04 -10.23 0.02
CA PHE A 237 2.61 -10.06 0.21
C PHE A 237 1.86 -11.17 -0.52
N ASN A 238 0.98 -11.86 0.21
CA ASN A 238 0.03 -12.78 -0.38
C ASN A 238 -1.32 -12.07 -0.58
N ASN A 239 -1.76 -11.97 -1.83
CA ASN A 239 -3.03 -11.36 -2.21
C ASN A 239 -4.14 -12.38 -2.49
N ARG A 240 -3.93 -13.69 -2.24
CA ARG A 240 -4.93 -14.76 -2.48
C ARG A 240 -6.11 -14.79 -1.50
N LYS A 241 -6.56 -13.65 -0.97
CA LYS A 241 -7.76 -13.63 -0.09
C LYS A 241 -9.07 -13.97 -0.83
N LYS A 242 -9.09 -13.98 -2.17
CA LYS A 242 -10.29 -14.25 -2.98
C LYS A 242 -10.40 -15.68 -3.51
N GLU A 243 -9.39 -16.53 -3.36
CA GLU A 243 -9.45 -17.91 -3.85
C GLU A 243 -9.82 -18.85 -2.69
N GLU A 244 -10.73 -19.78 -2.99
CA GLU A 244 -11.45 -20.64 -2.05
C GLU A 244 -10.54 -21.39 -1.06
N LYS A 245 -11.15 -21.85 0.03
CA LYS A 245 -10.53 -22.58 1.14
C LYS A 245 -9.84 -23.86 0.65
N ASP A 246 -8.57 -23.76 0.29
CA ASP A 246 -7.66 -24.91 0.26
C ASP A 246 -6.93 -25.07 1.61
N GLU A 247 -6.74 -26.33 1.99
CA GLU A 247 -6.56 -26.89 3.34
C GLU A 247 -5.42 -26.29 4.21
N ASP A 248 -5.83 -25.68 5.33
CA ASP A 248 -5.33 -25.65 6.73
C ASP A 248 -3.83 -25.66 7.13
N ARG A 249 -2.82 -25.64 6.25
CA ARG A 249 -1.40 -25.39 6.66
C ARG A 249 -0.68 -24.32 5.85
N ASP A 250 -0.98 -24.24 4.56
CA ASP A 250 -0.32 -23.28 3.68
C ASP A 250 -0.82 -21.85 3.95
N GLN A 251 -2.10 -21.68 4.33
CA GLN A 251 -2.64 -20.38 4.73
C GLN A 251 -2.00 -19.82 5.99
N GLU A 252 -1.72 -20.62 7.02
CA GLU A 252 -1.13 -20.13 8.26
C GLU A 252 0.31 -19.62 8.02
N THR A 253 1.10 -20.37 7.23
CA THR A 253 2.45 -19.98 6.84
C THR A 253 2.43 -18.68 6.02
N LEU A 254 1.53 -18.56 5.04
CA LEU A 254 1.38 -17.35 4.21
C LEU A 254 0.94 -16.14 5.05
N ARG A 255 0.09 -16.34 6.05
CA ARG A 255 -0.34 -15.29 7.00
C ARG A 255 0.80 -14.84 7.90
N TYR A 256 1.58 -15.78 8.44
CA TYR A 256 2.79 -15.45 9.21
C TYR A 256 3.77 -14.65 8.35
N LEU A 257 3.94 -15.01 7.08
CA LEU A 257 4.80 -14.26 6.15
C LEU A 257 4.27 -12.85 5.89
N GLN A 258 2.96 -12.67 5.74
CA GLN A 258 2.34 -11.35 5.59
C GLN A 258 2.50 -10.50 6.86
N GLN A 259 2.24 -11.06 8.04
CA GLN A 259 2.44 -10.37 9.33
C GLN A 259 3.92 -10.04 9.57
N SER A 260 4.83 -10.98 9.29
CA SER A 260 6.28 -10.74 9.41
C SER A 260 6.76 -9.70 8.41
N SER A 261 6.17 -9.63 7.21
CA SER A 261 6.47 -8.61 6.22
C SER A 261 5.98 -7.24 6.67
N LEU A 262 4.78 -7.14 7.26
CA LEU A 262 4.27 -5.90 7.84
C LEU A 262 5.11 -5.44 9.04
N LEU A 263 5.50 -6.37 9.92
CA LEU A 263 6.36 -6.07 11.07
C LEU A 263 7.77 -5.64 10.64
N ARG A 264 8.37 -6.32 9.66
CA ARG A 264 9.68 -5.94 9.13
C ARG A 264 9.60 -4.65 8.33
N MET A 265 8.50 -4.39 7.61
CA MET A 265 8.30 -3.11 6.95
C MET A 265 8.12 -1.99 7.97
N ARG A 266 7.50 -2.26 9.12
CA ARG A 266 7.53 -1.34 10.26
C ARG A 266 8.97 -1.08 10.70
N CYS A 267 9.83 -2.08 10.77
CA CYS A 267 11.25 -1.85 11.07
C CYS A 267 12.01 -1.10 9.96
N VAL A 268 11.69 -1.29 8.68
CA VAL A 268 12.46 -0.71 7.57
C VAL A 268 11.93 0.66 7.15
N ALA A 269 10.63 0.81 6.95
CA ALA A 269 9.99 2.07 6.58
C ALA A 269 9.74 2.97 7.81
N LEU A 270 9.47 2.38 8.99
CA LEU A 270 9.13 3.15 10.20
C LEU A 270 10.31 3.33 11.18
N GLN A 271 11.50 2.76 10.94
CA GLN A 271 12.71 3.23 11.65
C GLN A 271 13.21 4.52 11.02
N SER A 272 13.39 5.52 11.88
CA SER A 272 14.05 6.78 11.56
C SER A 272 15.48 6.49 11.08
N SER A 273 15.76 6.81 9.82
CA SER A 273 17.13 7.21 9.48
C SER A 273 17.39 8.50 10.24
N LYS A 274 18.00 8.40 11.42
CA LYS A 274 18.82 9.52 11.90
C LYS A 274 19.99 9.60 10.93
N VAL A 275 19.93 10.57 10.02
CA VAL A 275 21.14 11.18 9.49
C VAL A 275 21.51 12.30 10.45
#